data_AF-A0A961I678-F1
#
_entry.id   AF-A0A961I678-F1
#
_cell.length_a   1.000
_cell.length_b   1.000
_cell.length_c   1.000
_cell.angle_alpha   90.00
_cell.angle_beta   90.00
_cell.angle_gamma   90.00
#
_symmetry.space_group_name_H-M   'P 1'
#
loop_
_entity.id
_entity.type
_entity.pdbx_description
1 polymer ?
#
loop_
_entity_poly.entity_id
_entity_poly.type
_entity_poly.pdbx_seq_one_letter_code
_entity_poly.pdbx_strand_id
1 'polypeptide(L)'
;LICRSRLINQNPEAVQQVVAGWYRAIEYQKKYPHEVAPLLAARESISADEYLNALEGLKFPDPGSSHALLSGTNPQLFSTYSRIIDFLGQRGELKQEMPAATQFFRSDFVKQSQ
;
A
#
# COMPACT_ATOMS: atom_id res chain seq x y z
N LEU A 1 -0.72 -2.92 0.60
CA LEU A 1 -1.21 -4.32 0.48
C LEU A 1 -1.95 -4.67 1.76
N ILE A 2 -3.07 -5.40 1.67
CA ILE A 2 -3.82 -5.89 2.84
C ILE A 2 -3.93 -7.42 2.71
N CYS A 3 -3.72 -8.13 3.81
CA CYS A 3 -3.74 -9.59 3.85
C CYS A 3 -4.50 -10.07 5.10
N ARG A 4 -5.16 -11.24 5.03
CA ARG A 4 -5.84 -11.84 6.18
C ARG A 4 -4.81 -12.22 7.25
N SER A 5 -5.08 -11.88 8.51
CA SER A 5 -4.19 -12.20 9.64
C SER A 5 -3.85 -13.69 9.73
N ARG A 6 -4.81 -14.57 9.39
CA ARG A 6 -4.57 -16.02 9.33
C ARG A 6 -3.46 -16.40 8.35
N LEU A 7 -3.45 -15.80 7.15
CA LEU A 7 -2.43 -16.08 6.15
C LEU A 7 -1.06 -15.55 6.57
N ILE A 8 -1.02 -14.36 7.20
CA ILE A 8 0.19 -13.78 7.77
C ILE A 8 0.80 -14.72 8.82
N ASN A 9 -0.01 -15.26 9.72
CA ASN A 9 0.47 -16.11 10.82
C ASN A 9 0.88 -17.51 10.33
N GLN A 10 0.17 -18.07 9.34
CA GLN A 10 0.42 -19.43 8.85
C GLN A 10 1.53 -19.49 7.80
N ASN A 11 1.70 -18.44 6.99
CA ASN A 11 2.64 -18.43 5.85
C ASN A 11 3.34 -17.07 5.73
N PRO A 12 4.09 -16.62 6.76
CA PRO A 12 4.74 -15.31 6.73
C PRO A 12 5.75 -15.17 5.58
N GLU A 13 6.45 -16.25 5.20
CA GLU A 13 7.40 -16.24 4.08
C GLU A 13 6.70 -15.98 2.74
N ALA A 14 5.56 -16.61 2.49
CA ALA A 14 4.79 -16.38 1.27
C ALA A 14 4.29 -14.92 1.20
N VAL A 15 3.85 -14.35 2.33
CA VAL A 15 3.47 -12.94 2.41
C VAL A 15 4.68 -12.04 2.11
N GLN A 16 5.85 -12.35 2.66
CA GLN A 16 7.08 -11.60 2.38
C GLN A 16 7.46 -11.66 0.90
N GLN A 17 7.29 -12.80 0.23
CA GLN A 17 7.54 -12.96 -1.20
C GLN A 17 6.58 -12.12 -2.05
N VAL A 18 5.30 -12.04 -1.68
CA VAL A 18 4.32 -11.16 -2.37
C VAL A 18 4.72 -9.69 -2.22
N VAL A 19 5.12 -9.26 -1.01
CA VAL A 19 5.56 -7.88 -0.76
C VAL A 19 6.82 -7.55 -1.57
N ALA A 20 7.79 -8.46 -1.63
CA ALA A 20 8.98 -8.29 -2.46
C ALA A 20 8.65 -8.25 -3.95
N GLY A 21 7.75 -9.12 -4.43
CA GLY A 21 7.29 -9.15 -5.80
C GLY A 21 6.56 -7.87 -6.20
N TRP A 22 5.77 -7.29 -5.30
CA TRP A 22 5.12 -5.99 -5.50
C TRP A 22 6.13 -4.88 -5.75
N TYR A 23 7.17 -4.77 -4.91
CA TYR A 23 8.20 -3.74 -5.12
C TYR A 23 8.95 -3.93 -6.44
N ARG A 24 9.31 -5.17 -6.80
CA ARG A 24 9.92 -5.46 -8.12
C ARG A 24 9.00 -5.06 -9.27
N ALA A 25 7.70 -5.30 -9.16
CA ALA A 25 6.73 -4.91 -10.19
C ALA A 25 6.62 -3.38 -10.34
N ILE A 26 6.62 -2.64 -9.22
CA ILE A 26 6.65 -1.18 -9.23
C ILE A 26 7.96 -0.65 -9.83
N GLU A 27 9.10 -1.23 -9.49
CA GLU A 27 10.39 -0.87 -10.11
C GLU A 27 10.39 -1.15 -11.61
N TYR A 28 9.85 -2.29 -12.04
CA TYR A 28 9.71 -2.63 -13.44
C TYR A 28 8.81 -1.64 -14.19
N GLN A 29 7.65 -1.30 -13.63
CA GLN A 29 6.73 -0.30 -14.18
C GLN A 29 7.41 1.07 -14.31
N LYS A 30 8.16 1.50 -13.30
CA LYS A 30 8.91 2.77 -13.34
C LYS A 30 9.99 2.77 -14.43
N LYS A 31 10.64 1.63 -14.66
CA LYS A 31 11.71 1.49 -15.64
C LYS A 31 11.21 1.34 -17.08
N TYR A 32 10.06 0.68 -17.25
CA TYR A 32 9.48 0.36 -18.56
C TYR A 32 8.00 0.78 -18.66
N PRO A 33 7.65 2.06 -18.42
CA PRO A 33 6.26 2.49 -18.31
C PRO A 33 5.47 2.29 -19.61
N HIS A 34 6.07 2.57 -20.77
CA HIS A 34 5.41 2.37 -22.07
C HIS A 34 5.22 0.89 -22.44
N GLU A 35 6.08 0.00 -21.94
CA GLU A 35 5.95 -1.44 -22.16
C GLU A 35 4.78 -2.02 -21.37
N VAL A 36 4.60 -1.57 -20.12
CA VAL A 36 3.56 -2.07 -19.24
C VAL A 36 2.21 -1.37 -19.43
N ALA A 37 2.20 -0.15 -19.97
CA ALA A 37 0.99 0.67 -20.11
C ALA A 37 -0.15 -0.05 -20.85
N PRO A 38 0.06 -0.72 -22.00
CA PRO A 38 -1.03 -1.43 -22.67
C PRO A 38 -1.65 -2.55 -21.83
N LEU A 39 -0.82 -3.26 -21.04
CA LEU A 39 -1.26 -4.37 -20.18
C LEU A 39 -2.08 -3.87 -18.98
N LEU A 40 -1.65 -2.77 -18.37
CA LEU A 40 -2.27 -2.23 -17.16
C LEU A 40 -3.49 -1.36 -17.48
N ALA A 41 -3.44 -0.58 -18.56
CA ALA A 41 -4.56 0.20 -19.06
C ALA A 41 -5.77 -0.70 -19.41
N ALA A 42 -5.53 -1.86 -20.03
CA ALA A 42 -6.58 -2.83 -20.33
C ALA A 42 -7.27 -3.37 -19.07
N ARG A 43 -6.53 -3.54 -17.96
CA ARG A 43 -7.11 -3.97 -16.67
C ARG A 43 -7.98 -2.89 -16.04
N GLU A 44 -7.63 -1.63 -16.26
CA GLU A 44 -8.31 -0.46 -15.71
C GLU A 44 -9.40 0.09 -16.66
N SER A 45 -9.57 -0.53 -17.84
CA SER A 45 -10.52 -0.09 -18.89
C SER A 45 -10.29 1.35 -19.36
N ILE A 46 -9.02 1.75 -19.46
CA ILE A 46 -8.58 3.06 -19.98
C ILE A 46 -7.58 2.87 -21.13
N SER A 47 -7.24 3.95 -21.83
CA SER A 47 -6.19 3.95 -22.84
C SER A 47 -4.78 3.95 -22.22
N ALA A 48 -3.78 3.53 -22.99
CA ALA A 48 -2.39 3.56 -22.55
C ALA A 48 -1.90 4.99 -22.23
N ASP A 49 -2.37 6.00 -22.98
CA ASP A 49 -2.02 7.40 -22.74
C ASP A 49 -2.66 7.93 -21.44
N GLU A 50 -3.93 7.59 -21.18
CA GLU A 50 -4.58 7.92 -19.91
C GLU A 50 -3.87 7.27 -18.72
N TYR A 51 -3.44 6.02 -18.88
CA TYR A 51 -2.67 5.31 -17.86
C TYR A 51 -1.32 6.01 -17.58
N LEU A 52 -0.57 6.35 -18.62
CA LEU A 52 0.71 7.05 -18.49
C LEU A 52 0.54 8.42 -17.83
N ASN A 53 -0.49 9.18 -18.22
CA ASN A 53 -0.82 10.46 -17.59
C ASN A 53 -1.18 10.28 -16.10
N ALA A 54 -1.94 9.24 -15.75
CA ALA A 54 -2.26 8.95 -14.37
C ALA A 54 -1.02 8.67 -13.50
N LEU A 55 0.04 8.07 -14.06
CA LEU A 55 1.29 7.83 -13.32
C LEU A 55 1.99 9.12 -12.86
N GLU A 56 1.79 10.25 -13.55
CA GLU A 56 2.41 11.53 -13.19
C GLU A 56 1.92 12.04 -11.82
N GLY A 57 0.67 11.74 -11.45
CA GLY A 57 0.08 12.12 -10.17
C GLY A 57 0.34 11.12 -9.04
N LEU A 58 0.93 9.95 -9.34
CA LEU A 58 1.03 8.85 -8.39
C LEU A 58 2.43 8.76 -7.77
N LYS A 59 2.48 8.76 -6.44
CA LYS A 59 3.69 8.45 -5.68
C LYS A 59 3.58 7.05 -5.09
N PHE A 60 4.29 6.10 -5.68
CA PHE A 60 4.46 4.76 -5.12
C PHE A 60 5.60 4.76 -4.08
N PRO A 61 5.31 4.50 -2.80
CA PRO A 61 6.36 4.40 -1.77
C PRO A 61 7.31 3.25 -2.09
N ASP A 62 8.61 3.52 -2.03
CA ASP A 62 9.66 2.49 -2.01
C ASP A 62 9.68 1.77 -0.63
N PRO A 63 10.50 0.71 -0.45
CA PRO A 63 10.58 0.02 0.84
C PRO A 63 10.98 0.93 2.01
N GLY A 64 11.91 1.87 1.83
CA GLY A 64 12.33 2.81 2.87
C GLY A 64 11.24 3.79 3.24
N SER A 65 10.59 4.40 2.24
CA SER A 65 9.43 5.27 2.41
C SER A 65 8.28 4.53 3.11
N SER A 66 7.99 3.29 2.70
CA SER A 66 6.96 2.46 3.34
C SER A 66 7.30 2.11 4.78
N HIS A 67 8.57 1.86 5.08
CA HIS A 67 9.01 1.62 6.45
C HIS A 67 8.77 2.85 7.33
N ALA A 68 9.08 4.06 6.86
CA ALA A 68 8.81 5.30 7.58
C ALA A 68 7.30 5.57 7.77
N LEU A 69 6.46 5.13 6.82
CA LEU A 69 5.00 5.24 6.96
C LEU A 69 4.43 4.30 8.03
N LEU A 70 5.05 3.13 8.25
CA LEU A 70 4.51 2.04 9.06
C LEU A 70 5.23 1.81 10.40
N SER A 71 6.43 2.37 10.57
CA SER A 71 7.31 2.15 11.73
C SER A 71 7.64 3.45 12.48
N GLY A 72 8.31 3.30 13.62
CA GLY A 72 8.76 4.41 14.47
C GLY A 72 7.82 4.70 15.64
N THR A 73 8.17 5.70 16.46
CA THR A 73 7.40 6.10 17.64
C THR A 73 6.07 6.75 17.30
N ASN A 74 5.93 7.34 16.11
CA ASN A 74 4.68 7.90 15.61
C ASN A 74 4.56 7.68 14.09
N PRO A 75 4.13 6.47 13.64
CA PRO A 75 4.00 6.17 12.23
C PRO A 75 2.99 7.11 11.55
N GLN A 76 3.38 7.72 10.44
CA GLN A 76 2.53 8.71 9.73
C GLN A 76 1.18 8.12 9.29
N LEU A 77 1.15 6.81 9.00
CA LEU A 77 -0.10 6.16 8.60
C LEU A 77 -1.09 6.02 9.76
N PHE A 78 -0.62 5.99 11.01
CA PHE A 78 -1.49 5.84 12.18
C PHE A 78 -2.24 7.14 12.46
N SER A 79 -1.57 8.30 12.37
CA SER A 79 -2.23 9.60 12.49
C SER A 79 -3.22 9.84 11.34
N THR A 80 -2.92 9.35 10.14
CA THR A 80 -3.83 9.39 9.00
C THR A 80 -5.05 8.49 9.22
N TYR A 81 -4.85 7.29 9.75
CA TYR A 81 -5.92 6.38 10.15
C TYR A 81 -6.87 7.02 11.18
N SER A 82 -6.32 7.61 12.25
CA SER A 82 -7.13 8.31 13.26
C SER A 82 -7.95 9.44 12.64
N ARG A 83 -7.36 10.30 11.81
CA ARG A 83 -8.08 11.39 11.15
C ARG A 83 -9.23 10.91 10.26
N ILE A 84 -9.05 9.79 9.55
CA ILE A 84 -10.10 9.20 8.71
C ILE A 84 -11.24 8.68 9.59
N ILE A 85 -10.93 8.01 10.70
CA ILE A 85 -11.95 7.51 11.64
C ILE A 85 -12.71 8.65 12.27
N ASP A 86 -12.02 9.69 12.74
CA ASP A 86 -12.67 10.85 13.34
C ASP A 86 -13.63 11.51 12.35
N PHE A 87 -13.17 11.71 11.11
CA PHE A 87 -14.00 12.27 10.04
C PHE A 87 -15.24 11.41 9.75
N LEU A 88 -15.09 10.10 9.62
CA LEU A 88 -16.22 9.19 9.36
C LEU A 88 -17.16 9.09 10.57
N GLY A 89 -16.61 9.09 11.78
CA GLY A 89 -17.35 9.06 13.03
C GLY A 89 -18.21 10.30 13.24
N GLN A 90 -17.66 11.49 12.96
CA GLN A 90 -18.40 12.76 12.98
C GLN A 90 -19.59 12.78 12.01
N ARG A 91 -19.53 11.99 10.93
CA ARG A 91 -20.59 11.88 9.93
C ARG A 91 -21.58 10.74 10.20
N GLY A 92 -21.37 9.96 11.26
CA GLY A 92 -22.22 8.80 11.58
C GLY A 92 -22.05 7.62 10.63
N GLU A 93 -20.97 7.58 9.84
CA GLU A 93 -20.70 6.49 8.87
C GLU A 93 -20.08 5.25 9.54
N LEU A 94 -19.65 5.38 10.81
CA LEU A 94 -19.10 4.28 11.59
C LEU A 94 -20.21 3.58 12.38
N LYS A 95 -20.44 2.30 12.06
CA LYS A 95 -21.40 1.43 12.76
C LYS A 95 -20.89 0.97 14.13
N GLN A 96 -19.59 1.07 14.37
CA GLN A 96 -18.93 0.65 15.59
C GLN A 96 -17.63 1.44 15.79
N GLU A 97 -17.12 1.43 17.02
CA GLU A 97 -15.80 1.95 17.32
C GLU A 97 -14.73 1.15 16.55
N MET A 98 -13.76 1.87 16.01
CA MET A 98 -12.70 1.28 15.21
C MET A 98 -11.52 0.88 16.09
N PRO A 99 -10.95 -0.33 15.93
CA PRO A 99 -9.81 -0.75 16.73
C PRO A 99 -8.58 0.13 16.54
N ALA A 100 -7.62 0.07 17.46
CA ALA A 100 -6.37 0.80 17.31
C ALA A 100 -5.62 0.42 16.02
N ALA A 101 -4.95 1.40 15.40
CA ALA A 101 -4.17 1.22 14.17
C ALA A 101 -3.16 0.05 14.25
N THR A 102 -2.59 -0.17 15.44
CA THR A 102 -1.65 -1.27 15.75
C THR A 102 -2.22 -2.67 15.49
N GLN A 103 -3.54 -2.81 15.43
CA GLN A 103 -4.19 -4.09 15.11
C GLN A 103 -4.21 -4.40 13.60
N PHE A 104 -4.02 -3.39 12.74
CA PHE A 104 -4.13 -3.53 11.28
C PHE A 104 -2.81 -3.34 10.56
N PHE A 105 -1.95 -2.44 11.02
CA PHE A 105 -0.72 -2.09 10.34
C PHE A 105 0.48 -2.87 10.89
N ARG A 106 1.27 -3.40 9.97
CA ARG A 106 2.38 -4.32 10.22
C ARG A 106 3.57 -3.89 9.37
N SER A 107 4.69 -3.55 10.00
CA SER A 107 5.91 -3.10 9.32
C SER A 107 6.97 -4.18 9.13
N ASP A 108 6.77 -5.36 9.72
CA ASP A 108 7.68 -6.50 9.70
C ASP A 108 7.96 -7.06 8.30
N PHE A 109 7.08 -6.78 7.33
CA PHE A 109 7.25 -7.19 5.94
C PHE A 109 7.91 -6.13 5.04
N VAL A 110 8.17 -4.94 5.59
CA VAL A 110 8.76 -3.81 4.87
C VAL A 110 10.14 -3.53 5.46
N LYS A 111 11.14 -4.17 4.87
CA LYS A 111 12.55 -4.01 5.27
C LYS A 111 13.13 -2.73 4.66
N GLN A 112 13.97 -2.04 5.42
CA GLN A 112 14.89 -1.06 4.82
C GLN A 112 15.85 -1.82 3.92
N SER A 113 16.06 -1.32 2.71
CA SER A 113 17.20 -1.72 1.88
C SER A 113 18.47 -1.44 2.69
N GLN A 114 19.29 -2.47 2.94
CA GLN A 114 20.64 -2.30 3.48
C GLN A 114 21.56 -1.71 2.42
#